data_AF-A0AAX1CC93-F1
#
_entry.id   AF-A0AAX1CC93-F1
#
_cell.length_a   1.000
_cell.length_b   1.000
_cell.length_c   1.000
_cell.angle_alpha   90.00
_cell.angle_beta   90.00
_cell.angle_gamma   90.00
#
_symmetry.space_group_name_H-M   'P 1'
#
loop_
_entity.id
_entity.type
_entity.pdbx_description
1 polymer ?
#
loop_
_entity_poly.entity_id
_entity_poly.type
_entity_poly.pdbx_seq_one_letter_code
_entity_poly.pdbx_strand_id
1 'polypeptide(L)'
;MDRIQQLGYEKDFRIVFLEAKGDGFQHLFEKLMAKAHPNDFMACRPWGNVGDRKNDGYLPSTRTLFQSYAPNELSAAEAIKKINEDFEGAKEHWEKYFGEWTFVHNAPDGRLGPHIIEALAKLAQENPKIKIGHCGWEEMLSKFRQLSLQDLESWFGPSLTMEANVNLGYSDLMAVLTHINVAPAPATSEVKDVSRGKIEANLLSAVVADFLKIGMQKSPLVMQFFDNWKNPVYGEQIASAFKSKYVSLRDATPPLHPDEIFGQLETWAGGVVNTTPTHKAAVLAVMAYLFDKCEIFEDAQAMRSI
;
A
#
# COMPACT_ATOMS: atom_id res chain seq x y z
N MET A 1 11.46 -9.58 -14.94
CA MET A 1 10.18 -9.37 -14.26
C MET A 1 9.12 -9.09 -15.31
N ASP A 2 8.01 -9.84 -15.31
CA ASP A 2 6.90 -9.55 -16.21
C ASP A 2 6.02 -8.39 -15.69
N ARG A 3 5.09 -7.89 -16.53
CA ARG A 3 4.26 -6.73 -16.18
C ARG A 3 3.36 -6.98 -14.96
N ILE A 4 2.86 -8.20 -14.80
CA ILE A 4 1.97 -8.56 -13.68
C ILE A 4 2.78 -8.58 -12.38
N GLN A 5 3.98 -9.16 -12.44
CA GLN A 5 4.90 -9.20 -11.31
C GLN A 5 5.33 -7.78 -10.89
N GLN A 6 5.57 -6.88 -11.85
CA GLN A 6 5.81 -5.46 -11.56
C GLN A 6 4.62 -4.80 -10.83
N LEU A 7 3.41 -4.96 -11.36
CA LEU A 7 2.19 -4.41 -10.75
C LEU A 7 1.95 -4.96 -9.35
N GLY A 8 2.23 -6.24 -9.12
CA GLY A 8 2.14 -6.86 -7.81
C GLY A 8 3.06 -6.20 -6.78
N TYR A 9 4.30 -5.91 -7.14
CA TYR A 9 5.22 -5.18 -6.25
C TYR A 9 4.81 -3.72 -6.03
N GLU A 10 4.36 -3.00 -7.07
CA GLU A 10 3.86 -1.63 -6.90
C GLU A 10 2.63 -1.59 -5.98
N LYS A 11 1.74 -2.60 -6.07
CA LYS A 11 0.60 -2.78 -5.18
C LYS A 11 1.05 -3.02 -3.74
N ASP A 12 1.97 -3.95 -3.52
CA ASP A 12 2.49 -4.27 -2.18
C ASP A 12 3.17 -3.04 -1.55
N PHE A 13 3.94 -2.28 -2.34
CA PHE A 13 4.57 -1.04 -1.90
C PHE A 13 3.54 0.04 -1.56
N ARG A 14 2.46 0.16 -2.35
CA ARG A 14 1.35 1.09 -2.08
C ARG A 14 0.68 0.81 -0.74
N ILE A 15 0.41 -0.46 -0.45
CA ILE A 15 -0.21 -0.88 0.81
C ILE A 15 0.70 -0.51 1.98
N VAL A 16 1.98 -0.89 1.93
CA VAL A 16 2.93 -0.59 3.03
C VAL A 16 3.13 0.92 3.21
N PHE A 17 3.13 1.72 2.14
CA PHE A 17 3.18 3.18 2.23
C PHE A 17 1.98 3.76 3.00
N LEU A 18 0.77 3.24 2.73
CA LEU A 18 -0.46 3.69 3.38
C LEU A 18 -0.53 3.27 4.85
N GLU A 19 -0.06 2.08 5.18
CA GLU A 19 0.00 1.56 6.55
C GLU A 19 1.06 2.28 7.40
N ALA A 20 2.17 2.71 6.79
CA ALA A 20 3.29 3.23 7.53
C ALA A 20 3.03 4.65 8.09
N LYS A 21 3.30 4.80 9.40
CA LYS A 21 3.15 6.03 10.18
C LYS A 21 4.30 6.14 11.18
N GLY A 22 4.61 7.36 11.64
CA GLY A 22 5.67 7.67 12.59
C GLY A 22 7.00 6.99 12.22
N ASP A 23 7.63 6.36 13.21
CA ASP A 23 8.87 5.61 13.04
C ASP A 23 8.76 4.52 11.96
N GLY A 24 7.60 3.87 11.83
CA GLY A 24 7.39 2.85 10.79
C GLY A 24 7.54 3.41 9.37
N PHE A 25 7.11 4.65 9.15
CA PHE A 25 7.30 5.34 7.87
C PHE A 25 8.75 5.73 7.63
N GLN A 26 9.45 6.21 8.66
CA GLN A 26 10.89 6.46 8.57
C GLN A 26 11.65 5.18 8.17
N HIS A 27 11.37 4.05 8.83
CA HIS A 27 12.02 2.78 8.49
C HIS A 27 11.69 2.31 7.06
N LEU A 28 10.46 2.54 6.59
CA LEU A 28 10.06 2.29 5.19
C LEU A 28 10.91 3.12 4.23
N PHE A 29 11.03 4.43 4.48
CA PHE A 29 11.83 5.34 3.66
C PHE A 29 13.31 4.95 3.66
N GLU A 30 13.90 4.69 4.84
CA GLU A 30 15.28 4.27 4.98
C GLU A 30 15.57 2.97 4.21
N LYS A 31 14.68 1.97 4.33
CA LYS A 31 14.80 0.69 3.62
C LYS A 31 14.74 0.87 2.10
N LEU A 32 13.82 1.72 1.61
CA LEU A 32 13.73 2.06 0.20
C LEU A 32 15.02 2.72 -0.30
N MET A 33 15.48 3.76 0.40
CA MET A 33 16.65 4.54 0.02
C MET A 33 17.93 3.72 0.06
N ALA A 34 18.11 2.86 1.08
CA ALA A 34 19.27 1.97 1.18
C ALA A 34 19.35 0.98 0.00
N LYS A 35 18.20 0.50 -0.49
CA LYS A 35 18.14 -0.37 -1.67
C LYS A 35 18.33 0.39 -2.99
N ALA A 36 17.75 1.59 -3.10
CA ALA A 36 17.85 2.40 -4.31
C ALA A 36 19.23 3.06 -4.49
N HIS A 37 19.96 3.28 -3.40
CA HIS A 37 21.24 3.99 -3.37
C HIS A 37 22.29 3.22 -2.53
N PRO A 38 22.66 1.99 -2.93
CA PRO A 38 23.61 1.18 -2.18
C PRO A 38 24.97 1.86 -2.09
N ASN A 39 25.57 1.86 -0.89
CA ASN A 39 26.84 2.53 -0.56
C ASN A 39 26.85 4.07 -0.68
N ASP A 40 25.69 4.69 -0.87
CA ASP A 40 25.57 6.15 -0.94
C ASP A 40 24.61 6.66 0.14
N PHE A 41 23.40 6.10 0.24
CA PHE A 41 22.47 6.50 1.29
C PHE A 41 22.93 6.06 2.69
N MET A 42 22.94 7.00 3.62
CA MET A 42 23.30 6.82 5.02
C MET A 42 22.08 7.09 5.91
N ALA A 43 21.42 6.04 6.39
CA ALA A 43 20.39 6.15 7.42
C ALA A 43 21.03 6.63 8.73
N CYS A 44 20.41 7.57 9.42
CA CYS A 44 20.91 8.07 10.69
C CYS A 44 20.17 7.38 11.84
N ARG A 45 20.93 6.88 12.82
CA ARG A 45 20.36 6.30 14.05
C ARG A 45 20.53 7.28 15.20
N PRO A 46 19.49 7.49 16.04
CA PRO A 46 19.63 8.25 17.27
C PRO A 46 20.75 7.69 18.18
N TRP A 47 21.63 8.54 18.68
CA TRP A 47 22.73 8.12 19.56
C TRP A 47 22.53 8.53 21.02
N GLY A 48 21.86 7.68 21.80
CA GLY A 48 21.58 7.94 23.22
C GLY A 48 20.89 9.30 23.41
N ASN A 49 21.42 10.13 24.31
CA ASN A 49 20.86 11.45 24.60
C ASN A 49 21.14 12.50 23.51
N VAL A 50 21.93 12.18 22.48
CA VAL A 50 22.28 13.10 21.38
C VAL A 50 21.16 13.16 20.32
N GLY A 51 20.26 12.16 20.31
CA GLY A 51 19.23 12.04 19.27
C GLY A 51 19.82 11.77 17.88
N ASP A 52 19.01 11.99 16.85
CA ASP A 52 19.37 11.91 15.42
C ASP A 52 19.88 13.25 14.85
N ARG A 53 19.83 14.33 15.64
CA ARG A 53 20.14 15.70 15.21
C ARG A 53 19.36 16.12 13.96
N LYS A 54 18.08 15.75 13.86
CA LYS A 54 17.19 16.14 12.74
C LYS A 54 17.72 15.68 11.39
N ASN A 55 18.05 14.40 11.33
CA ASN A 55 18.54 13.74 10.14
C ASN A 55 17.99 12.31 10.16
N ASP A 56 17.09 11.98 9.24
CA ASP A 56 16.57 10.61 9.09
C ASP A 56 17.26 9.88 7.94
N GLY A 57 18.16 10.56 7.23
CA GLY A 57 18.88 10.02 6.11
C GLY A 57 19.69 11.09 5.39
N TYR A 58 20.87 10.71 4.93
CA TYR A 58 21.74 11.58 4.15
C TYR A 58 22.20 10.88 2.88
N LEU A 59 22.14 11.60 1.75
CA LEU A 59 22.64 11.15 0.46
C LEU A 59 23.82 12.06 0.05
N PRO A 60 25.07 11.63 0.28
CA PRO A 60 26.28 12.43 0.04
C PRO A 60 26.46 12.83 -1.42
N SER A 61 26.16 11.94 -2.38
CA SER A 61 26.36 12.22 -3.81
C SER A 61 25.61 13.46 -4.30
N THR A 62 24.42 13.71 -3.75
CA THR A 62 23.60 14.88 -4.05
C THR A 62 23.61 15.92 -2.92
N ARG A 63 24.32 15.64 -1.82
CA ARG A 63 24.33 16.44 -0.60
C ARG A 63 22.90 16.71 -0.11
N THR A 64 22.05 15.69 -0.08
CA THR A 64 20.64 15.81 0.32
C THR A 64 20.44 15.25 1.73
N LEU A 65 19.90 16.06 2.63
CA LEU A 65 19.44 15.64 3.94
C LEU A 65 17.93 15.38 3.90
N PHE A 66 17.47 14.30 4.50
CA PHE A 66 16.07 13.92 4.56
C PHE A 66 15.56 14.00 6.00
N GLN A 67 14.36 14.54 6.15
CA GLN A 67 13.59 14.43 7.40
C GLN A 67 12.20 13.90 7.08
N SER A 68 11.83 12.81 7.74
CA SER A 68 10.54 12.15 7.64
C SER A 68 9.54 12.71 8.63
N TYR A 69 8.36 13.06 8.13
CA TYR A 69 7.23 13.45 8.95
C TYR A 69 5.96 12.77 8.43
N ALA A 70 5.49 11.79 9.20
CA ALA A 70 4.39 10.92 8.82
C ALA A 70 3.46 10.66 10.01
N PRO A 71 2.81 11.69 10.57
CA PRO A 71 2.02 11.53 11.79
C PRO A 71 0.78 10.65 11.54
N ASN A 72 0.17 10.17 12.64
CA ASN A 72 -1.09 9.44 12.60
C ASN A 72 -2.28 10.37 12.26
N GLU A 73 -2.23 11.62 12.73
CA GLU A 73 -3.19 12.68 12.44
C GLU A 73 -2.44 13.93 12.01
N LEU A 74 -2.95 14.64 11.01
CA LEU A 74 -2.33 15.84 10.45
C LEU A 74 -3.12 17.07 10.88
N SER A 75 -2.58 17.88 11.79
CA SER A 75 -2.93 19.30 11.84
C SER A 75 -1.90 20.12 11.06
N ALA A 76 -2.38 21.08 10.26
CA ALA A 76 -1.50 21.96 9.49
C ALA A 76 -0.54 22.74 10.41
N ALA A 77 -0.99 23.14 11.60
CA ALA A 77 -0.18 23.86 12.56
C ALA A 77 0.99 23.02 13.10
N GLU A 78 0.74 21.75 13.44
CA GLU A 78 1.80 20.85 13.91
C GLU A 78 2.80 20.52 12.80
N ALA A 79 2.31 20.29 11.58
CA ALA A 79 3.17 20.03 10.42
C ALA A 79 4.10 21.22 10.14
N ILE A 80 3.57 22.45 10.12
CA ILE A 80 4.37 23.66 9.92
C ILE A 80 5.38 23.85 11.04
N LYS A 81 4.97 23.64 12.30
CA LYS A 81 5.88 23.71 13.46
C LYS A 81 7.04 22.72 13.29
N LYS A 82 6.75 21.47 12.95
CA LYS A 82 7.75 20.42 12.74
C LYS A 82 8.70 20.73 11.59
N ILE A 83 8.18 21.18 10.44
CA ILE A 83 9.00 21.60 9.30
C ILE A 83 10.05 22.64 9.72
N ASN A 84 9.64 23.67 10.45
CA ASN A 84 10.56 24.73 10.88
C ASN A 84 11.55 24.23 11.95
N GLU A 85 11.08 23.48 12.96
CA GLU A 85 11.94 22.91 14.01
C GLU A 85 13.00 21.97 13.44
N ASP A 86 12.59 21.09 12.52
CA ASP A 86 13.48 20.08 11.95
C ASP A 86 14.46 20.72 10.96
N PHE A 87 14.04 21.69 10.15
CA PHE A 87 14.93 22.41 9.24
C PHE A 87 15.99 23.24 9.99
N GLU A 88 15.59 24.01 11.00
CA GLU A 88 16.56 24.82 11.76
C GLU A 88 17.51 23.95 12.58
N GLY A 89 17.02 22.86 13.19
CA GLY A 89 17.87 21.88 13.86
C GLY A 89 18.83 21.17 12.89
N ALA A 90 18.37 20.86 11.68
CA ALA A 90 19.22 20.30 10.64
C ALA A 90 20.33 21.28 10.24
N LYS A 91 20.03 22.58 10.08
CA LYS A 91 21.03 23.61 9.81
C LYS A 91 22.07 23.72 10.93
N GLU A 92 21.63 23.79 12.18
CA GLU A 92 22.52 23.92 13.34
C GLU A 92 23.63 22.85 13.34
N HIS A 93 23.29 21.62 12.94
CA HIS A 93 24.20 20.49 13.01
C HIS A 93 24.87 20.13 11.69
N TRP A 94 24.21 20.39 10.56
CA TRP A 94 24.58 19.79 9.27
C TRP A 94 24.71 20.77 8.10
N GLU A 95 24.48 22.08 8.28
CA GLU A 95 24.42 23.07 7.18
C GLU A 95 25.62 22.97 6.21
N LYS A 96 26.83 22.73 6.72
CA LYS A 96 28.03 22.61 5.87
C LYS A 96 28.07 21.38 4.96
N TYR A 97 27.27 20.35 5.26
CA TYR A 97 27.30 19.07 4.56
C TYR A 97 26.25 18.97 3.45
N PHE A 98 25.03 19.50 3.67
CA PHE A 98 23.97 19.40 2.68
C PHE A 98 23.82 20.68 1.83
N GLY A 99 23.37 20.52 0.60
CA GLY A 99 22.91 21.59 -0.30
C GLY A 99 21.40 21.51 -0.57
N GLU A 100 20.76 20.42 -0.18
CA GLU A 100 19.32 20.22 -0.25
C GLU A 100 18.78 19.62 1.05
N TRP A 101 17.67 20.16 1.54
CA TRP A 101 16.89 19.58 2.63
C TRP A 101 15.54 19.14 2.08
N THR A 102 15.18 17.88 2.29
CA THR A 102 13.96 17.27 1.73
C THR A 102 13.01 16.82 2.82
N PHE A 103 11.79 17.35 2.78
CA PHE A 103 10.69 16.95 3.64
C PHE A 103 10.00 15.68 3.10
N VAL A 104 10.15 14.56 3.80
CA VAL A 104 9.55 13.28 3.41
C VAL A 104 8.22 13.09 4.12
N HIS A 105 7.15 12.76 3.39
CA HIS A 105 5.78 12.71 3.94
C HIS A 105 4.97 11.52 3.42
N ASN A 106 3.96 11.14 4.20
CA ASN A 106 3.10 9.97 3.93
C ASN A 106 1.69 10.34 3.43
N ALA A 107 1.54 11.52 2.82
CA ALA A 107 0.24 11.98 2.31
C ALA A 107 -0.33 10.92 1.33
N PRO A 108 -1.52 10.35 1.59
CA PRO A 108 -2.03 9.21 0.83
C PRO A 108 -2.16 9.46 -0.68
N ASP A 109 -2.51 10.69 -1.08
CA ASP A 109 -2.64 11.10 -2.48
C ASP A 109 -1.38 11.79 -3.03
N GLY A 110 -0.29 11.80 -2.26
CA GLY A 110 0.97 12.44 -2.61
C GLY A 110 0.93 13.98 -2.56
N ARG A 111 -0.20 14.61 -2.23
CA ARG A 111 -0.34 16.07 -2.29
C ARG A 111 -0.13 16.69 -0.92
N LEU A 112 0.58 17.83 -0.90
CA LEU A 112 0.76 18.64 0.29
C LEU A 112 -0.35 19.68 0.41
N GLY A 113 -0.79 19.94 1.64
CA GLY A 113 -1.73 21.02 1.92
C GLY A 113 -1.11 22.39 1.61
N PRO A 114 -1.93 23.40 1.24
CA PRO A 114 -1.45 24.72 0.82
C PRO A 114 -0.53 25.38 1.87
N HIS A 115 -0.85 25.25 3.15
CA HIS A 115 -0.02 25.82 4.22
C HIS A 115 1.36 25.15 4.38
N ILE A 116 1.47 23.86 4.04
CA ILE A 116 2.77 23.18 4.01
C ILE A 116 3.58 23.68 2.81
N ILE A 117 2.93 23.84 1.64
CA ILE A 117 3.56 24.38 0.44
C ILE A 117 4.09 25.80 0.71
N GLU A 118 3.29 26.66 1.35
CA GLU A 118 3.70 28.00 1.75
C GLU A 118 4.89 27.98 2.72
N ALA A 119 4.88 27.08 3.71
CA ALA A 119 5.99 26.94 4.65
C ALA A 119 7.30 26.53 3.97
N LEU A 120 7.25 25.52 3.08
CA LEU A 120 8.43 25.08 2.31
C LEU A 120 8.93 26.19 1.38
N ALA A 121 8.03 26.90 0.71
CA ALA A 121 8.38 28.03 -0.16
C ALA A 121 9.03 29.18 0.62
N LYS A 122 8.53 29.48 1.81
CA LYS A 122 9.12 30.48 2.70
C LYS A 122 10.54 30.09 3.12
N LEU A 123 10.75 28.84 3.55
CA LEU A 123 12.09 28.34 3.87
C LEU A 123 13.06 28.48 2.69
N ALA A 124 12.61 28.18 1.47
CA ALA A 124 13.42 28.32 0.27
C ALA A 124 13.83 29.77 -0.01
N GLN A 125 12.90 30.73 0.21
CA GLN A 125 13.19 32.16 0.04
C GLN A 125 14.18 32.68 1.09
N GLU A 126 14.03 32.25 2.34
CA GLU A 126 14.88 32.68 3.45
C GLU A 126 16.29 32.03 3.41
N ASN A 127 16.45 30.92 2.68
CA ASN A 127 17.68 30.14 2.63
C ASN A 127 18.12 29.85 1.18
N PRO A 128 18.49 30.87 0.37
CA PRO A 128 18.72 30.72 -1.07
C PRO A 128 19.91 29.82 -1.47
N LYS A 129 20.76 29.44 -0.51
CA LYS A 129 21.89 28.50 -0.72
C LYS A 129 21.50 27.04 -0.52
N ILE A 130 20.33 26.78 0.05
CA ILE A 130 19.83 25.45 0.39
C ILE A 130 18.56 25.23 -0.43
N LYS A 131 18.56 24.19 -1.27
CA LYS A 131 17.35 23.77 -1.97
C LYS A 131 16.39 23.13 -0.96
N ILE A 132 15.12 23.52 -1.00
CA ILE A 132 14.06 22.90 -0.20
C ILE A 132 13.24 22.00 -1.12
N GLY A 133 13.22 20.71 -0.82
CA GLY A 133 12.50 19.68 -1.56
C GLY A 133 11.42 19.01 -0.74
N HIS A 134 10.60 18.18 -1.40
CA HIS A 134 9.70 17.23 -0.73
C HIS A 134 9.82 15.85 -1.39
N CYS A 135 9.44 14.81 -0.66
CA CYS A 135 9.43 13.44 -1.14
C CYS A 135 8.18 12.73 -0.58
N GLY A 136 7.20 12.49 -1.45
CA GLY A 136 5.98 11.78 -1.13
C GLY A 136 5.88 10.47 -1.90
N TRP A 137 4.65 10.07 -2.17
CA TRP A 137 4.35 8.83 -2.90
C TRP A 137 5.06 8.75 -4.26
N GLU A 138 5.02 9.80 -5.07
CA GLU A 138 5.56 9.76 -6.45
C GLU A 138 7.08 9.63 -6.47
N GLU A 139 7.79 10.39 -5.63
CA GLU A 139 9.25 10.31 -5.52
C GLU A 139 9.69 8.95 -4.97
N MET A 140 8.98 8.42 -3.96
CA MET A 140 9.25 7.10 -3.41
C MET A 140 8.96 5.99 -4.42
N LEU A 141 7.85 6.07 -5.18
CA LEU A 141 7.52 5.12 -6.22
C LEU A 141 8.54 5.14 -7.36
N SER A 142 9.04 6.32 -7.74
CA SER A 142 10.11 6.46 -8.73
C SER A 142 11.39 5.73 -8.31
N LYS A 143 11.79 5.85 -7.04
CA LYS A 143 12.92 5.11 -6.47
C LYS A 143 12.64 3.61 -6.38
N PHE A 144 11.42 3.24 -5.99
CA PHE A 144 11.01 1.84 -5.90
C PHE A 144 11.09 1.13 -7.25
N ARG A 145 10.71 1.81 -8.33
CA ARG A 145 10.80 1.30 -9.71
C ARG A 145 12.23 1.07 -10.21
N GLN A 146 13.23 1.61 -9.52
CA GLN A 146 14.65 1.38 -9.83
C GLN A 146 15.21 0.11 -9.18
N LEU A 147 14.47 -0.50 -8.24
CA LEU A 147 14.94 -1.69 -7.53
C LEU A 147 15.04 -2.90 -8.46
N SER A 148 16.06 -3.72 -8.21
CA SER A 148 16.23 -5.00 -8.90
C SER A 148 15.16 -6.00 -8.47
N LEU A 149 14.89 -7.02 -9.29
CA LEU A 149 13.98 -8.10 -8.89
C LEU A 149 14.46 -8.80 -7.61
N GLN A 150 15.77 -8.99 -7.44
CA GLN A 150 16.34 -9.57 -6.22
C GLN A 150 16.02 -8.72 -4.99
N ASP A 151 16.10 -7.39 -5.11
CA ASP A 151 15.76 -6.48 -4.03
C ASP A 151 14.27 -6.53 -3.67
N LEU A 152 13.41 -6.55 -4.68
CA LEU A 152 11.96 -6.67 -4.53
C LEU A 152 11.59 -8.00 -3.86
N GLU A 153 12.15 -9.12 -4.32
CA GLU A 153 11.93 -10.45 -3.74
C GLU A 153 12.47 -10.56 -2.31
N SER A 154 13.63 -9.98 -2.03
CA SER A 154 14.19 -9.94 -0.67
C SER A 154 13.33 -9.14 0.31
N TRP A 155 12.53 -8.21 -0.20
CA TRP A 155 11.67 -7.36 0.62
C TRP A 155 10.25 -7.94 0.75
N PHE A 156 9.57 -8.18 -0.36
CA PHE A 156 8.15 -8.55 -0.41
C PHE A 156 7.91 -10.05 -0.67
N GLY A 157 8.98 -10.82 -0.84
CA GLY A 157 8.90 -12.20 -1.31
C GLY A 157 8.57 -12.28 -2.81
N PRO A 158 8.31 -13.48 -3.33
CA PRO A 158 7.88 -13.64 -4.71
C PRO A 158 6.51 -12.98 -4.90
N SER A 159 6.34 -12.28 -6.03
CA SER A 159 5.04 -11.73 -6.43
C SER A 159 4.33 -12.65 -7.42
N LEU A 160 3.05 -12.35 -7.68
CA LEU A 160 2.24 -13.02 -8.69
C LEU A 160 2.89 -12.82 -10.07
N THR A 161 3.01 -13.89 -10.85
CA THR A 161 3.58 -13.85 -12.21
C THR A 161 2.53 -14.14 -13.27
N MET A 162 2.80 -13.76 -14.52
CA MET A 162 1.95 -14.12 -15.66
C MET A 162 1.80 -15.63 -15.78
N GLU A 163 2.89 -16.39 -15.63
CA GLU A 163 2.88 -17.85 -15.69
C GLU A 163 1.96 -18.44 -14.62
N ALA A 164 2.08 -17.98 -13.37
CA ALA A 164 1.25 -18.43 -12.26
C ALA A 164 -0.22 -18.09 -12.48
N ASN A 165 -0.51 -16.89 -13.02
CA ASN A 165 -1.87 -16.53 -13.40
C ASN A 165 -2.40 -17.47 -14.47
N VAL A 166 -1.68 -17.70 -15.57
CA VAL A 166 -2.12 -18.57 -16.66
C VAL A 166 -2.37 -20.00 -16.17
N ASN A 167 -1.43 -20.56 -15.42
CA ASN A 167 -1.43 -21.96 -14.97
C ASN A 167 -2.30 -22.24 -13.73
N LEU A 168 -2.95 -21.21 -13.17
CA LEU A 168 -3.83 -21.36 -12.01
C LEU A 168 -4.91 -22.42 -12.27
N GLY A 169 -4.96 -23.44 -11.40
CA GLY A 169 -5.87 -24.57 -11.50
C GLY A 169 -6.77 -24.76 -10.26
N TYR A 170 -7.59 -25.82 -10.33
CA TYR A 170 -8.58 -26.16 -9.30
C TYR A 170 -7.93 -26.46 -7.94
N SER A 171 -6.80 -27.16 -7.93
CA SER A 171 -6.07 -27.51 -6.69
C SER A 171 -5.53 -26.28 -5.96
N ASP A 172 -5.13 -25.26 -6.70
CA ASP A 172 -4.60 -24.02 -6.12
C ASP A 172 -5.73 -23.22 -5.44
N LEU A 173 -6.90 -23.13 -6.09
CA LEU A 173 -8.10 -22.55 -5.47
C LEU A 173 -8.52 -23.32 -4.22
N MET A 174 -8.42 -24.64 -4.24
CA MET A 174 -8.74 -25.47 -3.08
C MET A 174 -7.82 -25.15 -1.89
N ALA A 175 -6.52 -24.96 -2.11
CA ALA A 175 -5.56 -24.63 -1.06
C ALA A 175 -5.86 -23.27 -0.38
N VAL A 176 -6.39 -22.31 -1.15
CA VAL A 176 -6.85 -21.03 -0.62
C VAL A 176 -8.20 -21.15 0.08
N LEU A 177 -9.20 -21.76 -0.54
CA LEU A 177 -10.56 -21.69 0.00
C LEU A 177 -10.73 -22.54 1.26
N THR A 178 -10.04 -23.68 1.36
CA THR A 178 -10.21 -24.63 2.47
C THR A 178 -9.66 -24.16 3.81
N HIS A 179 -8.77 -23.16 3.84
CA HIS A 179 -8.26 -22.61 5.10
C HIS A 179 -9.12 -21.47 5.65
N ILE A 180 -10.06 -20.93 4.86
CA ILE A 180 -10.95 -19.86 5.31
C ILE A 180 -12.01 -20.47 6.23
N ASN A 181 -12.02 -20.03 7.49
CA ASN A 181 -13.05 -20.42 8.45
C ASN A 181 -14.40 -19.83 8.02
N VAL A 182 -15.33 -20.71 7.65
CA VAL A 182 -16.67 -20.33 7.21
C VAL A 182 -17.71 -20.51 8.32
N ALA A 183 -18.60 -19.53 8.46
CA ALA A 183 -19.79 -19.62 9.30
C ALA A 183 -20.95 -20.32 8.54
N PRO A 184 -22.06 -20.70 9.22
CA PRO A 184 -23.26 -21.17 8.54
C PRO A 184 -23.76 -20.13 7.53
N ALA A 185 -24.25 -20.59 6.37
CA ALA A 185 -24.79 -19.68 5.34
C ALA A 185 -25.97 -18.87 5.91
N PRO A 186 -26.05 -17.56 5.65
CA PRO A 186 -27.22 -16.77 6.05
C PRO A 186 -28.48 -17.28 5.35
N ALA A 187 -29.61 -17.25 6.05
CA ALA A 187 -30.90 -17.51 5.43
C ALA A 187 -31.23 -16.32 4.52
N THR A 188 -31.21 -16.54 3.21
CA THR A 188 -31.48 -15.58 2.11
C THR A 188 -30.41 -14.52 1.86
N SER A 189 -29.73 -14.63 0.71
CA SER A 189 -29.02 -13.53 0.06
C SER A 189 -29.89 -13.00 -1.07
N GLU A 190 -30.30 -11.73 -1.00
CA GLU A 190 -30.93 -11.08 -2.16
C GLU A 190 -29.92 -11.02 -3.31
N VAL A 191 -30.31 -11.53 -4.48
CA VAL A 191 -29.53 -11.39 -5.72
C VAL A 191 -29.54 -9.91 -6.10
N LYS A 192 -28.43 -9.21 -5.86
CA LYS A 192 -28.26 -7.82 -6.32
C LYS A 192 -27.76 -7.80 -7.76
N ASP A 193 -28.35 -6.91 -8.57
CA ASP A 193 -27.83 -6.61 -9.90
C ASP A 193 -26.42 -6.04 -9.80
N VAL A 194 -25.51 -6.54 -10.63
CA VAL A 194 -24.10 -6.11 -10.65
C VAL A 194 -24.00 -4.71 -11.26
N SER A 195 -23.64 -3.70 -10.46
CA SER A 195 -23.43 -2.35 -10.99
C SER A 195 -22.02 -2.16 -11.58
N ARG A 196 -21.98 -1.50 -12.75
CA ARG A 196 -20.73 -1.06 -13.38
C ARG A 196 -20.24 0.21 -12.66
N GLY A 197 -18.95 0.30 -12.29
CA GLY A 197 -18.33 1.50 -11.69
C GLY A 197 -17.78 1.35 -10.28
N LYS A 198 -17.71 0.13 -9.74
CA LYS A 198 -17.33 -0.17 -8.35
C LYS A 198 -15.92 0.29 -7.94
N ILE A 199 -14.97 0.22 -8.86
CA ILE A 199 -13.58 0.62 -8.63
C ILE A 199 -13.50 2.12 -8.31
N GLU A 200 -14.14 2.94 -9.13
CA GLU A 200 -14.19 4.41 -8.96
C GLU A 200 -15.00 4.79 -7.72
N ALA A 201 -16.08 4.07 -7.44
CA ALA A 201 -16.94 4.30 -6.29
C ALA A 201 -16.26 4.03 -4.94
N ASN A 202 -15.28 3.11 -4.90
CA ASN A 202 -14.54 2.76 -3.69
C ASN A 202 -13.18 3.46 -3.57
N LEU A 203 -12.87 4.43 -4.45
CA LEU A 203 -11.61 5.19 -4.42
C LEU A 203 -10.35 4.29 -4.41
N LEU A 204 -10.42 3.12 -5.04
CA LEU A 204 -9.27 2.23 -5.20
C LEU A 204 -8.26 2.86 -6.15
N SER A 205 -6.96 2.73 -5.85
CA SER A 205 -5.93 3.23 -6.76
C SER A 205 -5.91 2.48 -8.08
N ALA A 206 -5.36 3.12 -9.13
CA ALA A 206 -5.22 2.50 -10.44
C ALA A 206 -4.44 1.17 -10.39
N VAL A 207 -3.46 1.05 -9.50
CA VAL A 207 -2.66 -0.17 -9.33
C VAL A 207 -3.50 -1.33 -8.78
N VAL A 208 -4.29 -1.09 -7.73
CA VAL A 208 -5.19 -2.12 -7.17
C VAL A 208 -6.31 -2.47 -8.17
N ALA A 209 -6.84 -1.47 -8.87
CA ALA A 209 -7.84 -1.65 -9.91
C ALA A 209 -7.35 -2.57 -11.04
N ASP A 210 -6.13 -2.37 -11.54
CA ASP A 210 -5.54 -3.21 -12.57
C ASP A 210 -5.28 -4.63 -12.07
N PHE A 211 -4.88 -4.78 -10.80
CA PHE A 211 -4.71 -6.09 -10.18
C PHE A 211 -6.04 -6.85 -10.05
N LEU A 212 -7.12 -6.18 -9.63
CA LEU A 212 -8.47 -6.76 -9.62
C LEU A 212 -8.90 -7.23 -11.01
N LYS A 213 -8.67 -6.43 -12.07
CA LYS A 213 -8.98 -6.83 -13.45
C LYS A 213 -8.23 -8.08 -13.88
N ILE A 214 -6.97 -8.25 -13.45
CA ILE A 214 -6.20 -9.49 -13.69
C ILE A 214 -6.89 -10.68 -13.03
N GLY A 215 -7.28 -10.56 -11.76
CA GLY A 215 -8.00 -11.61 -11.03
C GLY A 215 -9.35 -11.97 -11.66
N MET A 216 -10.10 -10.98 -12.16
CA MET A 216 -11.42 -11.17 -12.79
C MET A 216 -11.34 -12.08 -14.04
N GLN A 217 -10.18 -12.16 -14.70
CA GLN A 217 -9.99 -13.10 -15.82
C GLN A 217 -10.18 -14.57 -15.38
N LYS A 218 -10.09 -14.86 -14.08
CA LYS A 218 -10.26 -16.18 -13.48
C LYS A 218 -11.64 -16.41 -12.87
N SER A 219 -12.56 -15.45 -12.97
CA SER A 219 -13.94 -15.62 -12.49
C SER A 219 -14.63 -16.89 -13.01
N PRO A 220 -14.49 -17.32 -14.29
CA PRO A 220 -15.07 -18.58 -14.75
C PRO A 220 -14.52 -19.81 -14.02
N LEU A 221 -13.22 -19.82 -13.70
CA LEU A 221 -12.58 -20.92 -12.97
C LEU A 221 -13.08 -20.98 -11.52
N VAL A 222 -13.22 -19.82 -10.86
CA VAL A 222 -13.75 -19.73 -9.50
C VAL A 222 -15.22 -20.14 -9.43
N MET A 223 -16.03 -19.73 -10.41
CA MET A 223 -17.42 -20.16 -10.55
C MET A 223 -17.51 -21.67 -10.73
N GLN A 224 -16.75 -22.22 -11.68
CA GLN A 224 -16.68 -23.67 -11.90
C GLN A 224 -16.21 -24.42 -10.64
N PHE A 225 -15.32 -23.83 -9.84
CA PHE A 225 -14.90 -24.42 -8.58
C PHE A 225 -16.08 -24.61 -7.62
N PHE A 226 -16.85 -23.54 -7.38
CA PHE A 226 -17.99 -23.58 -6.47
C PHE A 226 -19.13 -24.47 -6.98
N ASP A 227 -19.43 -24.42 -8.28
CA ASP A 227 -20.49 -25.23 -8.90
C ASP A 227 -20.24 -26.74 -8.77
N ASN A 228 -18.96 -27.15 -8.76
CA ASN A 228 -18.56 -28.55 -8.65
C ASN A 228 -18.18 -28.95 -7.20
N TRP A 229 -18.27 -28.03 -6.24
CA TRP A 229 -17.93 -28.34 -4.85
C TRP A 229 -19.03 -29.18 -4.19
N LYS A 230 -18.62 -30.13 -3.34
CA LYS A 230 -19.56 -31.08 -2.70
C LYS A 230 -20.65 -30.41 -1.86
N ASN A 231 -20.33 -29.28 -1.25
CA ASN A 231 -21.27 -28.48 -0.48
C ASN A 231 -21.80 -27.34 -1.35
N PRO A 232 -23.09 -27.37 -1.79
CA PRO A 232 -23.64 -26.40 -2.73
C PRO A 232 -23.73 -24.97 -2.15
N VAL A 233 -23.73 -24.80 -0.83
CA VAL A 233 -23.76 -23.47 -0.19
C VAL A 233 -22.37 -22.95 0.16
N TYR A 234 -21.30 -23.67 -0.21
CA TYR A 234 -19.94 -23.28 0.16
C TYR A 234 -19.51 -21.94 -0.43
N GLY A 235 -19.95 -21.63 -1.65
CA GLY A 235 -19.72 -20.31 -2.26
C GLY A 235 -20.31 -19.17 -1.44
N GLU A 236 -21.56 -19.33 -0.97
CA GLU A 236 -22.24 -18.35 -0.12
C GLU A 236 -21.56 -18.20 1.25
N GLN A 237 -21.09 -19.31 1.81
CA GLN A 237 -20.34 -19.32 3.07
C GLN A 237 -19.02 -18.55 2.97
N ILE A 238 -18.28 -18.74 1.87
CA ILE A 238 -17.05 -17.99 1.59
C ILE A 238 -17.36 -16.51 1.35
N ALA A 239 -18.37 -16.19 0.54
CA ALA A 239 -18.81 -14.82 0.31
C ALA A 239 -19.16 -14.11 1.63
N SER A 240 -19.92 -14.78 2.50
CA SER A 240 -20.27 -14.26 3.82
C SER A 240 -19.03 -14.01 4.70
N ALA A 241 -18.06 -14.92 4.72
CA ALA A 241 -16.82 -14.73 5.47
C ALA A 241 -16.02 -13.52 4.98
N PHE A 242 -15.86 -13.37 3.67
CA PHE A 242 -15.21 -12.21 3.04
C PHE A 242 -15.95 -10.91 3.34
N LYS A 243 -17.27 -10.90 3.23
CA LYS A 243 -18.11 -9.73 3.52
C LYS A 243 -17.99 -9.30 4.98
N SER A 244 -18.07 -10.24 5.91
CA SER A 244 -17.87 -9.96 7.34
C SER A 244 -16.48 -9.38 7.62
N LYS A 245 -15.43 -9.95 7.01
CA LYS A 245 -14.07 -9.42 7.14
C LYS A 245 -13.97 -8.01 6.54
N TYR A 246 -14.51 -7.78 5.35
CA TYR A 246 -14.54 -6.48 4.70
C TYR A 246 -15.24 -5.42 5.58
N VAL A 247 -16.45 -5.71 6.07
CA VAL A 247 -17.20 -4.79 6.96
C VAL A 247 -16.40 -4.46 8.21
N SER A 248 -15.75 -5.45 8.83
CA SER A 248 -14.90 -5.22 10.01
C SER A 248 -13.72 -4.28 9.75
N LEU A 249 -13.17 -4.32 8.53
CA LEU A 249 -12.05 -3.45 8.11
C LEU A 249 -12.55 -2.06 7.72
N ARG A 250 -13.66 -1.98 7.01
CA ARG A 250 -14.31 -0.72 6.59
C ARG A 250 -14.74 0.11 7.80
N ASP A 251 -15.30 -0.55 8.81
CA ASP A 251 -15.84 0.10 10.02
C ASP A 251 -14.76 0.27 11.11
N ALA A 252 -13.49 -0.02 10.81
CA ALA A 252 -12.38 0.17 11.74
C ALA A 252 -12.19 1.66 12.06
N THR A 253 -11.67 1.94 13.26
CA THR A 253 -11.35 3.30 13.71
C THR A 253 -9.88 3.33 14.16
N PRO A 254 -9.03 4.20 13.58
CA PRO A 254 -9.34 5.16 12.50
C PRO A 254 -9.72 4.49 11.16
N PRO A 255 -10.44 5.19 10.26
CA PRO A 255 -10.82 4.63 8.96
C PRO A 255 -9.62 4.23 8.12
N LEU A 256 -9.69 3.04 7.51
CA LEU A 256 -8.64 2.52 6.64
C LEU A 256 -8.80 3.02 5.20
N HIS A 257 -7.69 3.20 4.51
CA HIS A 257 -7.73 3.48 3.08
C HIS A 257 -8.23 2.24 2.30
N PRO A 258 -9.03 2.38 1.23
CA PRO A 258 -9.52 1.24 0.44
C PRO A 258 -8.45 0.26 -0.05
N ASP A 259 -7.31 0.76 -0.54
CA ASP A 259 -6.15 -0.08 -0.89
C ASP A 259 -5.59 -0.88 0.31
N GLU A 260 -5.62 -0.31 1.52
CA GLU A 260 -5.19 -1.01 2.75
C GLU A 260 -6.19 -2.11 3.11
N ILE A 261 -7.50 -1.85 3.01
CA ILE A 261 -8.54 -2.87 3.17
C ILE A 261 -8.32 -4.02 2.19
N PHE A 262 -7.98 -3.71 0.92
CA PHE A 262 -7.63 -4.72 -0.07
C PHE A 262 -6.43 -5.56 0.40
N GLY A 263 -5.34 -4.93 0.84
CA GLY A 263 -4.14 -5.63 1.32
C GLY A 263 -4.38 -6.52 2.54
N GLN A 264 -5.20 -6.05 3.49
CA GLN A 264 -5.57 -6.83 4.67
C GLN A 264 -6.50 -8.01 4.33
N LEU A 265 -7.42 -7.85 3.36
CA LEU A 265 -8.22 -8.96 2.83
C LEU A 265 -7.35 -9.99 2.12
N GLU A 266 -6.41 -9.56 1.30
CA GLU A 266 -5.47 -10.43 0.59
C GLU A 266 -4.60 -11.23 1.57
N THR A 267 -4.07 -10.58 2.59
CA THR A 267 -3.28 -11.23 3.65
C THR A 267 -4.12 -12.25 4.43
N TRP A 268 -5.35 -11.87 4.79
CA TRP A 268 -6.26 -12.75 5.52
C TRP A 268 -6.66 -13.97 4.70
N ALA A 269 -7.00 -13.78 3.42
CA ALA A 269 -7.38 -14.84 2.50
C ALA A 269 -6.20 -15.67 1.99
N GLY A 270 -4.97 -15.16 2.07
CA GLY A 270 -3.77 -15.91 1.73
C GLY A 270 -3.27 -16.80 2.87
N GLY A 271 -3.54 -16.44 4.12
CA GLY A 271 -3.01 -17.16 5.27
C GLY A 271 -1.48 -17.15 5.34
N VAL A 272 -0.91 -17.97 6.22
CA VAL A 272 0.54 -17.96 6.55
C VAL A 272 1.36 -19.08 5.89
N VAL A 273 0.72 -20.01 5.19
CA VAL A 273 1.32 -21.33 4.87
C VAL A 273 1.95 -21.39 3.48
N ASN A 274 1.54 -20.55 2.53
CA ASN A 274 2.02 -20.61 1.15
C ASN A 274 2.08 -19.21 0.54
N THR A 275 3.27 -18.74 0.16
CA THR A 275 3.49 -17.41 -0.44
C THR A 275 3.91 -17.49 -1.90
N THR A 276 3.74 -18.65 -2.55
CA THR A 276 4.12 -18.87 -3.95
C THR A 276 3.34 -17.95 -4.91
N PRO A 277 3.90 -17.66 -6.11
CA PRO A 277 3.18 -16.89 -7.13
C PRO A 277 1.79 -17.44 -7.46
N THR A 278 1.63 -18.77 -7.54
CA THR A 278 0.34 -19.41 -7.83
C THR A 278 -0.65 -19.27 -6.68
N HIS A 279 -0.18 -19.34 -5.43
CA HIS A 279 -1.04 -19.08 -4.28
C HIS A 279 -1.54 -17.63 -4.28
N LYS A 280 -0.66 -16.66 -4.55
CA LYS A 280 -1.07 -15.26 -4.72
C LYS A 280 -2.09 -15.09 -5.86
N ALA A 281 -1.92 -15.82 -6.97
CA ALA A 281 -2.89 -15.81 -8.07
C ALA A 281 -4.25 -16.40 -7.67
N ALA A 282 -4.27 -17.47 -6.90
CA ALA A 282 -5.49 -18.08 -6.39
C ALA A 282 -6.26 -17.12 -5.46
N VAL A 283 -5.55 -16.48 -4.52
CA VAL A 283 -6.14 -15.47 -3.61
C VAL A 283 -6.75 -14.32 -4.40
N LEU A 284 -6.00 -13.77 -5.35
CA LEU A 284 -6.47 -12.67 -6.20
C LEU A 284 -7.71 -13.07 -7.00
N ALA A 285 -7.73 -14.27 -7.59
CA ALA A 285 -8.86 -14.77 -8.36
C ALA A 285 -10.15 -14.84 -7.52
N VAL A 286 -10.06 -15.37 -6.29
CA VAL A 286 -11.21 -15.45 -5.36
C VAL A 286 -11.68 -14.05 -4.96
N MET A 287 -10.76 -13.17 -4.56
CA MET A 287 -11.09 -11.79 -4.19
C MET A 287 -11.75 -11.03 -5.34
N ALA A 288 -11.20 -11.14 -6.54
CA ALA A 288 -11.73 -10.48 -7.72
C ALA A 288 -13.12 -11.01 -8.12
N TYR A 289 -13.34 -12.32 -8.01
CA TYR A 289 -14.65 -12.93 -8.23
C TYR A 289 -15.70 -12.39 -7.23
N LEU A 290 -15.36 -12.30 -5.94
CA LEU A 290 -16.27 -11.79 -4.91
C LEU A 290 -16.48 -10.27 -5.01
N PHE A 291 -15.48 -9.53 -5.48
CA PHE A 291 -15.60 -8.11 -5.81
C PHE A 291 -16.64 -7.89 -6.93
N ASP A 292 -16.54 -8.68 -8.01
CA ASP A 292 -17.45 -8.65 -9.17
C ASP A 292 -18.88 -9.06 -8.79
N LYS A 293 -19.04 -9.99 -7.84
CA LYS A 293 -20.35 -10.43 -7.31
C LYS A 293 -20.97 -9.49 -6.26
N CYS A 294 -20.39 -8.31 -6.01
CA CYS A 294 -20.87 -7.36 -5.01
C CYS A 294 -20.81 -7.84 -3.54
N GLU A 295 -19.93 -8.78 -3.22
CA GLU A 295 -19.81 -9.35 -1.86
C GLU A 295 -18.83 -8.58 -0.96
N ILE A 296 -17.80 -7.97 -1.55
CA ILE A 296 -16.83 -7.08 -0.88
C ILE A 296 -16.70 -5.77 -1.63
N PHE A 297 -16.52 -4.65 -0.92
CA PHE A 297 -16.59 -3.28 -1.46
C PHE A 297 -18.00 -2.83 -1.87
N GLU A 298 -18.28 -1.53 -1.74
CA GLU A 298 -19.63 -0.98 -1.93
C GLU A 298 -20.04 -0.89 -3.40
N ASP A 299 -21.34 -0.97 -3.65
CA ASP A 299 -21.92 -0.74 -4.96
C ASP A 299 -21.82 0.75 -5.35
N ALA A 300 -21.53 1.05 -6.62
CA ALA A 300 -21.54 2.42 -7.14
C ALA A 300 -22.87 3.16 -6.95
N GLN A 301 -24.01 2.46 -6.91
CA GLN A 301 -25.32 3.04 -6.62
C GLN A 301 -25.51 3.38 -5.13
N ALA A 302 -24.96 2.56 -4.24
CA ALA A 302 -25.00 2.81 -2.79
C ALA A 302 -24.19 4.07 -2.41
N MET A 303 -23.03 4.26 -3.06
CA MET A 303 -22.15 5.42 -2.83
C MET A 303 -22.69 6.75 -3.40
N ARG A 304 -23.66 6.73 -4.33
CA ARG A 304 -24.30 7.95 -4.86
C ARG A 304 -25.43 8.49 -3.97
N SER A 305 -25.84 7.71 -2.98
CA SER A 305 -26.99 8.01 -2.11
C SER A 305 -26.57 8.56 -0.74
N ILE A 306 -25.26 8.75 -0.53
CA ILE A 306 -24.60 9.34 0.64
C ILE A 306 -23.99 10.67 0.19
#